data_AF-A0A6H5GI31-F1
#
_entry.id   AF-A0A6H5GI31-F1
#
_cell.length_a   1.000
_cell.length_b   1.000
_cell.length_c   1.000
_cell.angle_alpha   90.00
_cell.angle_beta   90.00
_cell.angle_gamma   90.00
#
_symmetry.space_group_name_H-M   'P 1'
#
loop_
_entity.id
_entity.type
_entity.pdbx_description
1 polymer ?
#
loop_
_entity_poly.entity_id
_entity_poly.type
_entity_poly.pdbx_seq_one_letter_code
_entity_poly.pdbx_strand_id
1 'polypeptide(L)'
;MFPHEITPLDEKTDKKLMSDFLGERSGFCQVGKDKFVLPVAYKKHAEDYYNLPLRSDDIWVVTYPRSGTTICQELVWMVNNNLDYETSANSSLQDRFPFLEVNTLIHDEFAQDMIDANDNDPVVADMIHSWKTPGAELLGQVASPRHVKTHLPFSLLPPKLLDTCKVFYVARNPKDVVVSYYHHNRHVKLHDYTGDFETYWNYFKNDLLVFSPYWAHVKDGWDRRHHPNLLFMYYEDIIKVSAVLSGLY
;
A
#
# COMPACT_ATOMS: atom_id res chain seq x y z
N MET A 1 -19.70 -10.81 -2.07
CA MET A 1 -19.29 -11.61 -0.88
C MET A 1 -17.81 -11.90 -1.00
N PHE A 2 -17.04 -11.57 0.04
CA PHE A 2 -15.61 -11.83 0.12
C PHE A 2 -15.33 -13.35 0.24
N PRO A 3 -14.53 -13.97 -0.65
CA PRO A 3 -14.41 -15.42 -0.71
C PRO A 3 -13.25 -16.00 0.13
N HIS A 4 -12.45 -15.15 0.79
CA HIS A 4 -11.24 -15.59 1.48
C HIS A 4 -11.45 -15.73 2.98
N GLU A 5 -10.90 -16.81 3.55
CA GLU A 5 -10.82 -16.97 4.99
C GLU A 5 -9.83 -15.95 5.58
N ILE A 6 -10.16 -15.42 6.77
CA ILE A 6 -9.29 -14.56 7.56
C ILE A 6 -9.08 -15.24 8.91
N THR A 7 -7.86 -15.71 9.14
CA THR A 7 -7.46 -16.40 10.36
C THR A 7 -6.51 -15.53 11.19
N PRO A 8 -6.65 -15.47 12.52
CA PRO A 8 -5.64 -14.82 13.36
C PRO A 8 -4.25 -15.41 13.13
N LEU A 9 -3.21 -14.58 13.24
CA LEU A 9 -1.85 -15.09 13.30
C LEU A 9 -1.65 -15.88 14.62
N ASP A 10 -0.70 -16.82 14.64
CA ASP A 10 -0.46 -17.59 15.86
C ASP A 10 -0.04 -16.66 17.02
N GLU A 11 -0.55 -16.93 18.21
CA GLU A 11 -0.44 -16.01 19.37
C GLU A 11 1.02 -15.68 19.73
N LYS A 12 1.94 -16.64 19.57
CA LYS A 12 3.36 -16.44 19.90
C LYS A 12 4.02 -15.51 18.89
N THR A 13 3.81 -15.74 17.60
CA THR A 13 4.35 -14.89 16.54
C THR A 13 3.71 -13.50 16.57
N ASP A 14 2.40 -13.42 16.78
CA ASP A 14 1.66 -12.16 16.88
C ASP A 14 2.21 -11.30 18.02
N LYS A 15 2.32 -11.84 19.24
CA LYS A 15 2.94 -11.12 20.37
C LYS A 15 4.36 -10.68 20.08
N LYS A 16 5.14 -11.48 19.36
CA LYS A 16 6.53 -11.17 19.02
C LYS A 16 6.64 -10.09 17.93
N LEU A 17 5.70 -10.02 16.99
CA LEU A 17 5.62 -8.92 16.04
C LEU A 17 5.16 -7.65 16.73
N MET A 18 4.12 -7.73 17.57
CA MET A 18 3.60 -6.61 18.35
C MET A 18 4.64 -6.00 19.30
N SER A 19 5.60 -6.80 19.81
CA SER A 19 6.70 -6.28 20.62
C SER A 19 7.69 -5.42 19.83
N ASP A 20 7.79 -5.64 18.51
CA ASP A 20 8.77 -4.96 17.67
C ASP A 20 8.15 -3.87 16.80
N PHE A 21 6.88 -4.00 16.41
CA PHE A 21 6.10 -3.04 15.63
C PHE A 21 5.16 -2.25 16.55
N LEU A 22 5.71 -1.24 17.21
CA LEU A 22 5.00 -0.46 18.22
C LEU A 22 3.97 0.51 17.64
N GLY A 23 3.72 0.51 16.33
CA GLY A 23 2.62 1.25 15.70
C GLY A 23 1.32 0.44 15.56
N GLU A 24 1.40 -0.89 15.50
CA GLU A 24 0.22 -1.76 15.46
C GLU A 24 -0.41 -1.89 16.86
N ARG A 25 -1.75 -1.89 16.95
CA ARG A 25 -2.48 -1.99 18.25
C ARG A 25 -3.41 -3.20 18.33
N SER A 26 -3.79 -3.77 17.19
CA SER A 26 -4.83 -4.81 17.09
C SER A 26 -4.30 -6.21 16.79
N GLY A 27 -3.02 -6.33 16.44
CA GLY A 27 -2.41 -7.59 16.01
C GLY A 27 -2.59 -7.87 14.52
N PHE A 28 -2.17 -9.05 14.09
CA PHE A 28 -2.10 -9.45 12.70
C PHE A 28 -2.99 -10.67 12.40
N CYS A 29 -3.40 -10.77 11.14
CA CYS A 29 -4.15 -11.89 10.60
C CYS A 29 -3.55 -12.36 9.28
N GLN A 30 -3.89 -13.58 8.88
CA GLN A 30 -3.55 -14.16 7.58
C GLN A 30 -4.81 -14.28 6.74
N VAL A 31 -4.72 -13.88 5.47
CA VAL A 31 -5.87 -13.82 4.55
C VAL A 31 -5.66 -14.70 3.33
N GLY A 32 -6.65 -15.55 3.06
CA GLY A 32 -6.71 -16.40 1.87
C GLY A 32 -5.68 -17.54 1.87
N LYS A 33 -5.66 -18.28 0.76
CA LYS A 33 -4.83 -19.50 0.61
C LYS A 33 -3.33 -19.23 0.73
N ASP A 34 -2.90 -18.06 0.29
CA ASP A 34 -1.50 -17.63 0.29
C ASP A 34 -1.12 -16.99 1.65
N LYS A 35 -2.07 -16.90 2.59
CA LYS A 35 -1.88 -16.44 3.97
C LYS A 35 -1.28 -15.03 4.05
N PHE A 36 -1.82 -14.09 3.28
CA PHE A 36 -1.32 -12.71 3.29
C PHE A 36 -1.43 -12.09 4.68
N VAL A 37 -0.32 -11.61 5.23
CA VAL A 37 -0.27 -10.98 6.57
C VAL A 37 -0.80 -9.55 6.48
N LEU A 38 -1.85 -9.25 7.23
CA LEU A 38 -2.51 -7.94 7.29
C LEU A 38 -2.88 -7.59 8.73
N PRO A 39 -3.03 -6.31 9.09
CA PRO A 39 -3.58 -5.93 10.39
C PRO A 39 -4.96 -6.55 10.61
N VAL A 40 -5.31 -6.90 11.84
CA VAL A 40 -6.66 -7.42 12.17
C VAL A 40 -7.75 -6.43 11.76
N ALA A 41 -7.46 -5.13 11.78
CA ALA A 41 -8.36 -4.09 11.30
C ALA A 41 -8.83 -4.29 9.83
N TYR A 42 -8.02 -4.92 8.97
CA TYR A 42 -8.41 -5.24 7.59
C TYR A 42 -9.70 -6.05 7.51
N LYS A 43 -9.96 -6.94 8.48
CA LYS A 43 -11.16 -7.80 8.51
C LYS A 43 -12.46 -7.01 8.41
N LYS A 44 -12.49 -5.79 8.97
CA LYS A 44 -13.69 -4.93 8.94
C LYS A 44 -14.00 -4.39 7.53
N HIS A 45 -13.02 -4.36 6.63
CA HIS A 45 -13.10 -3.70 5.33
C HIS A 45 -12.86 -4.65 4.14
N ALA A 46 -12.50 -5.91 4.41
CA ALA A 46 -12.18 -6.89 3.38
C ALA A 46 -13.28 -7.04 2.32
N GLU A 47 -14.54 -7.06 2.75
CA GLU A 47 -15.68 -7.16 1.83
C GLU A 47 -15.86 -5.89 0.99
N ASP A 48 -15.69 -4.71 1.57
CA ASP A 48 -15.82 -3.44 0.87
C ASP A 48 -14.74 -3.28 -0.21
N TYR A 49 -13.49 -3.63 0.12
CA TYR A 49 -12.39 -3.57 -0.85
C TYR A 49 -12.58 -4.57 -1.99
N TYR A 50 -13.03 -5.78 -1.69
CA TYR A 50 -13.23 -6.83 -2.69
C TYR A 50 -14.42 -6.55 -3.62
N ASN A 51 -15.44 -5.85 -3.15
CA ASN A 51 -16.63 -5.51 -3.94
C ASN A 51 -16.66 -4.02 -4.34
N LEU A 52 -15.53 -3.32 -4.24
CA LEU A 52 -15.43 -1.89 -4.55
C LEU A 52 -15.98 -1.60 -5.97
N PRO A 53 -16.92 -0.66 -6.13
CA PRO A 53 -17.39 -0.25 -7.45
C PRO A 53 -16.25 0.36 -8.26
N LEU A 54 -15.94 -0.27 -9.39
CA LEU A 54 -14.92 0.17 -10.34
C LEU A 54 -15.50 1.14 -11.36
N ARG A 55 -14.67 2.06 -11.86
CA ARG A 55 -14.97 2.94 -13.00
C ARG A 55 -13.99 2.64 -14.13
N SER A 56 -14.46 2.72 -15.37
CA SER A 56 -13.65 2.35 -16.55
C SER A 56 -12.44 3.26 -16.78
N ASP A 57 -12.45 4.43 -16.16
CA ASP A 57 -11.39 5.42 -16.21
C ASP A 57 -10.52 5.45 -14.95
N ASP A 58 -10.70 4.50 -14.02
CA ASP A 58 -9.78 4.36 -12.89
C ASP A 58 -8.41 3.90 -13.34
N ILE A 59 -7.40 4.43 -12.66
CA ILE A 59 -6.01 4.03 -12.81
C ILE A 59 -5.48 3.56 -11.47
N TRP A 60 -4.90 2.37 -11.44
CA TRP A 60 -4.39 1.77 -10.21
C TRP A 60 -2.88 1.60 -10.25
N VAL A 61 -2.22 1.86 -9.13
CA VAL A 61 -0.83 1.50 -8.89
C VAL A 61 -0.79 0.46 -7.77
N VAL A 62 -0.46 -0.77 -8.13
CA VAL A 62 -0.41 -1.94 -7.25
C VAL A 62 1.05 -2.35 -7.07
N THR A 63 1.53 -2.43 -5.83
CA THR A 63 2.92 -2.84 -5.60
C THR A 63 3.04 -3.53 -4.25
N TYR A 64 3.93 -4.52 -4.10
CA TYR A 64 4.45 -4.82 -2.77
C TYR A 64 5.17 -3.57 -2.21
N PRO A 65 5.05 -3.23 -0.91
CA PRO A 65 5.65 -2.02 -0.36
C PRO A 65 7.12 -1.85 -0.75
N ARG A 66 7.53 -0.59 -0.97
CA ARG A 66 8.92 -0.19 -1.26
C ARG A 66 9.47 -0.67 -2.61
N SER A 67 8.59 -0.95 -3.56
CA SER A 67 8.94 -1.38 -4.92
C SER A 67 8.92 -0.26 -5.97
N GLY A 68 8.85 1.01 -5.58
CA GLY A 68 8.80 2.14 -6.53
C GLY A 68 7.42 2.74 -6.76
N THR A 69 6.49 2.55 -5.82
CA THR A 69 5.12 3.07 -5.88
C THR A 69 5.09 4.57 -6.12
N THR A 70 5.81 5.36 -5.30
CA THR A 70 5.78 6.83 -5.36
C THR A 70 6.22 7.39 -6.71
N ILE A 71 7.31 6.89 -7.29
CA ILE A 71 7.78 7.34 -8.62
C ILE A 71 6.78 6.93 -9.71
N CYS A 72 6.19 5.74 -9.62
CA CYS A 72 5.17 5.29 -10.55
C CYS A 72 3.89 6.14 -10.46
N GLN A 73 3.42 6.44 -9.25
CA GLN A 73 2.26 7.30 -9.04
C GLN A 73 2.46 8.66 -9.69
N GLU A 74 3.62 9.30 -9.47
CA GLU A 74 3.91 10.62 -10.03
C GLU A 74 3.98 10.59 -11.56
N LEU A 75 4.70 9.63 -12.14
CA LEU A 75 4.78 9.48 -13.60
C LEU A 75 3.41 9.27 -14.24
N VAL A 76 2.60 8.38 -13.66
CA VAL A 76 1.25 8.08 -14.15
C VAL A 76 0.34 9.30 -14.01
N TRP A 77 0.37 10.00 -12.88
CA TRP A 77 -0.41 11.20 -12.67
C TRP A 77 -0.07 12.28 -13.71
N MET A 78 1.22 12.54 -13.91
CA MET A 78 1.70 13.57 -14.83
C MET A 78 1.29 13.27 -16.27
N VAL A 79 1.43 12.03 -16.73
CA VAL A 79 1.00 11.64 -18.08
C VAL A 79 -0.51 11.78 -18.26
N ASN A 80 -1.31 11.40 -17.26
CA ASN A 80 -2.77 11.45 -17.36
C ASN A 80 -3.33 12.89 -17.26
N ASN A 81 -2.58 13.81 -16.65
CA ASN A 81 -2.97 15.20 -16.44
C ASN A 81 -2.17 16.17 -17.33
N ASN A 82 -1.77 15.75 -18.53
CA ASN A 82 -1.10 16.60 -19.53
C ASN A 82 0.14 17.34 -19.01
N LEU A 83 0.92 16.70 -18.14
CA LEU A 83 2.09 17.27 -17.48
C LEU A 83 1.78 18.53 -16.68
N ASP A 84 0.66 18.56 -15.95
CA ASP A 84 0.29 19.65 -15.04
C ASP A 84 1.21 19.72 -13.81
N TYR A 85 2.38 20.34 -14.00
CA TYR A 85 3.36 20.56 -12.93
C TYR A 85 2.85 21.49 -11.83
N GLU A 86 1.94 22.42 -12.14
CA GLU A 86 1.44 23.40 -11.17
C GLU A 86 0.58 22.70 -10.12
N THR A 87 -0.40 21.90 -10.56
CA THR A 87 -1.23 21.12 -9.62
C THR A 87 -0.41 20.08 -8.87
N SER A 88 0.52 19.38 -9.53
CA SER A 88 1.39 18.40 -8.85
C SER A 88 2.24 19.03 -7.74
N ALA A 89 2.78 20.24 -7.98
CA ALA A 89 3.59 20.96 -6.99
C ALA A 89 2.78 21.50 -5.81
N ASN A 90 1.48 21.78 -6.01
CA ASN A 90 0.62 22.41 -5.02
C ASN A 90 -0.36 21.45 -4.31
N SER A 91 -0.33 20.15 -4.63
CA SER A 91 -1.20 19.14 -4.01
C SER A 91 -0.41 17.91 -3.58
N SER A 92 -0.81 17.32 -2.44
CA SER A 92 -0.12 16.15 -1.93
C SER A 92 -0.36 14.93 -2.83
N LEU A 93 0.60 14.00 -2.83
CA LEU A 93 0.43 12.75 -3.56
C LEU A 93 -0.74 11.92 -3.00
N GLN A 94 -1.07 12.06 -1.71
CA GLN A 94 -2.17 11.33 -1.09
C GLN A 94 -3.54 11.84 -1.58
N ASP A 95 -3.68 13.15 -1.81
CA ASP A 95 -4.90 13.74 -2.37
C ASP A 95 -5.08 13.32 -3.83
N ARG A 96 -3.97 13.31 -4.58
CA ARG A 96 -3.96 12.90 -5.99
C ARG A 96 -4.11 11.40 -6.18
N PHE A 97 -3.62 10.60 -5.24
CA PHE A 97 -3.67 9.14 -5.24
C PHE A 97 -4.10 8.60 -3.86
N PRO A 98 -5.42 8.52 -3.59
CA PRO A 98 -5.92 7.88 -2.38
C PRO A 98 -5.34 6.47 -2.17
N PHE A 99 -4.90 6.20 -0.94
CA PHE A 99 -4.35 4.90 -0.54
C PHE A 99 -5.46 4.03 0.03
N LEU A 100 -5.88 3.02 -0.75
CA LEU A 100 -7.12 2.24 -0.52
C LEU A 100 -7.25 1.68 0.91
N GLU A 101 -6.18 1.14 1.48
CA GLU A 101 -6.23 0.44 2.76
C GLU A 101 -5.54 1.17 3.92
N VAL A 102 -5.24 2.47 3.77
CA VAL A 102 -4.47 3.23 4.78
C VAL A 102 -5.15 3.26 6.16
N ASN A 103 -6.48 3.33 6.19
CA ASN A 103 -7.28 3.30 7.41
C ASN A 103 -7.10 2.00 8.20
N THR A 104 -6.70 0.90 7.56
CA THR A 104 -6.44 -0.38 8.24
C THR A 104 -5.13 -0.39 9.02
N LEU A 105 -4.26 0.59 8.76
CA LEU A 105 -2.97 0.74 9.42
C LEU A 105 -3.01 1.76 10.57
N ILE A 106 -4.06 2.60 10.63
CA ILE A 106 -4.19 3.72 11.57
C ILE A 106 -5.16 3.34 12.68
N HIS A 107 -4.62 3.10 13.87
CA HIS A 107 -5.39 2.80 15.07
C HIS A 107 -5.89 4.08 15.75
N ASP A 108 -6.96 3.97 16.54
CA ASP A 108 -7.56 5.11 17.26
C ASP A 108 -6.55 5.74 18.23
N GLU A 109 -5.78 4.89 18.92
CA GLU A 109 -4.73 5.30 19.84
C GLU A 109 -3.61 6.03 19.10
N PHE A 110 -3.15 5.49 17.97
CA PHE A 110 -2.12 6.15 17.15
C PHE A 110 -2.60 7.52 16.64
N ALA A 111 -3.85 7.60 16.20
CA ALA A 111 -4.44 8.85 15.74
C ALA A 111 -4.46 9.89 16.88
N GLN A 112 -4.88 9.51 18.09
CA GLN A 112 -4.89 10.39 19.24
C GLN A 112 -3.47 10.81 19.65
N ASP A 113 -2.52 9.88 19.72
CA ASP A 113 -1.11 10.16 20.02
C ASP A 113 -0.54 11.22 19.06
N MET A 114 -0.86 11.11 17.77
CA MET A 114 -0.43 12.08 16.75
C MET A 114 -1.12 13.44 16.90
N ILE A 115 -2.41 13.49 17.24
CA ILE A 115 -3.12 14.75 17.49
C ILE A 115 -2.52 15.46 18.71
N ASP A 116 -2.29 14.72 19.79
CA ASP A 116 -1.72 15.25 21.04
C ASP A 116 -0.28 15.75 20.82
N ALA A 117 0.53 15.01 20.05
CA ALA A 117 1.89 15.40 19.70
C ALA A 117 1.99 16.63 18.79
N ASN A 118 0.88 17.05 18.18
CA ASN A 118 0.77 18.25 17.35
C ASN A 118 -0.10 19.33 18.04
N ASP A 119 -0.08 19.38 19.38
CA ASP A 119 -0.75 20.40 20.19
C ASP A 119 -2.26 20.53 19.92
N ASN A 120 -2.91 19.43 19.51
CA ASN A 120 -4.32 19.43 19.09
C ASN A 120 -4.63 20.45 17.97
N ASP A 121 -3.68 20.68 17.06
CA ASP A 121 -3.91 21.52 15.89
C ASP A 121 -5.11 20.98 15.09
N PRO A 122 -6.16 21.79 14.86
CA PRO A 122 -7.39 21.33 14.23
C PRO A 122 -7.18 20.87 12.78
N VAL A 123 -6.21 21.46 12.05
CA VAL A 123 -5.89 21.07 10.68
C VAL A 123 -5.23 19.70 10.67
N VAL A 124 -4.32 19.44 11.62
CA VAL A 124 -3.66 18.14 11.77
C VAL A 124 -4.67 17.08 12.22
N ALA A 125 -5.57 17.41 13.15
CA ALA A 125 -6.63 16.52 13.60
C ALA A 125 -7.57 16.13 12.45
N ASP A 126 -8.06 17.09 11.68
CA ASP A 126 -8.91 16.84 10.51
C ASP A 126 -8.19 15.97 9.47
N MET A 127 -6.90 16.23 9.23
CA MET A 127 -6.07 15.41 8.34
C MET A 127 -5.96 13.96 8.84
N ILE A 128 -5.66 13.74 10.13
CA ILE A 128 -5.56 12.39 10.71
C ILE A 128 -6.91 11.68 10.66
N HIS A 129 -8.01 12.37 10.97
CA HIS A 129 -9.35 11.82 10.85
C HIS A 129 -9.66 11.41 9.41
N SER A 130 -9.25 12.22 8.42
CA SER A 130 -9.44 11.88 7.00
C SER A 130 -8.73 10.58 6.59
N TRP A 131 -7.57 10.27 7.19
CA TRP A 131 -6.85 9.04 6.91
C TRP A 131 -7.53 7.79 7.48
N LYS A 132 -8.43 7.96 8.45
CA LYS A 132 -9.23 6.87 9.02
C LYS A 132 -10.50 6.58 8.23
N THR A 133 -10.91 7.47 7.33
CA THR A 133 -12.02 7.21 6.41
C THR A 133 -11.70 5.95 5.59
N PRO A 134 -12.57 4.93 5.59
CA PRO A 134 -12.34 3.73 4.80
C PRO A 134 -12.08 4.06 3.34
N GLY A 135 -11.02 3.52 2.74
CA GLY A 135 -10.67 3.93 1.37
C GLY A 135 -11.75 3.61 0.34
N ALA A 136 -12.58 2.59 0.59
CA ALA A 136 -13.76 2.31 -0.24
C ALA A 136 -14.80 3.45 -0.21
N GLU A 137 -15.02 4.05 0.96
CA GLU A 137 -15.88 5.21 1.14
C GLU A 137 -15.28 6.44 0.48
N LEU A 138 -13.99 6.71 0.75
CA LEU A 138 -13.25 7.83 0.17
C LEU A 138 -13.32 7.80 -1.36
N LEU A 139 -13.04 6.65 -1.97
CA LEU A 139 -13.10 6.50 -3.44
C LEU A 139 -14.50 6.65 -4.02
N GLY A 140 -15.56 6.53 -3.21
CA GLY A 140 -16.93 6.85 -3.61
C GLY A 140 -17.14 8.35 -3.81
N GLN A 141 -16.40 9.18 -3.07
CA GLN A 141 -16.51 10.64 -3.05
C GLN A 141 -15.57 11.32 -4.06
N VAL A 142 -14.50 10.64 -4.47
CA VAL A 142 -13.52 11.17 -5.43
C VAL A 142 -14.09 11.22 -6.85
N ALA A 143 -13.91 12.36 -7.53
CA ALA A 143 -14.28 12.54 -8.93
C ALA A 143 -13.45 11.67 -9.88
N SER A 144 -14.03 11.33 -11.03
CA SER A 144 -13.33 10.61 -12.09
C SER A 144 -12.40 11.53 -12.89
N PRO A 145 -11.24 11.05 -13.40
CA PRO A 145 -10.70 9.70 -13.22
C PRO A 145 -10.04 9.53 -11.83
N ARG A 146 -10.30 8.40 -11.16
CA ARG A 146 -9.65 8.11 -9.87
C ARG A 146 -8.27 7.51 -10.11
N HIS A 147 -7.28 7.99 -9.36
CA HIS A 147 -5.97 7.36 -9.30
C HIS A 147 -5.82 6.67 -7.96
N VAL A 148 -5.63 5.36 -7.93
CA VAL A 148 -5.71 4.57 -6.70
C VAL A 148 -4.36 3.92 -6.41
N LYS A 149 -3.86 4.09 -5.20
CA LYS A 149 -2.69 3.37 -4.68
C LYS A 149 -3.16 2.19 -3.84
N THR A 150 -2.53 1.05 -3.99
CA THR A 150 -2.69 -0.08 -3.05
C THR A 150 -1.46 -0.96 -2.96
N HIS A 151 -1.30 -1.59 -1.80
CA HIS A 151 -0.36 -2.66 -1.50
C HIS A 151 -1.06 -4.01 -1.29
N LEU A 152 -2.36 -4.09 -1.52
CA LEU A 152 -3.08 -5.35 -1.55
C LEU A 152 -2.72 -6.14 -2.83
N PRO A 153 -2.56 -7.48 -2.74
CA PRO A 153 -2.41 -8.34 -3.90
C PRO A 153 -3.71 -8.40 -4.72
N PHE A 154 -3.63 -8.74 -6.00
CA PHE A 154 -4.80 -8.80 -6.89
C PHE A 154 -5.88 -9.75 -6.38
N SER A 155 -5.51 -10.84 -5.70
CA SER A 155 -6.47 -11.77 -5.10
C SER A 155 -7.39 -11.11 -4.07
N LEU A 156 -6.96 -10.02 -3.42
CA LEU A 156 -7.73 -9.29 -2.41
C LEU A 156 -8.39 -8.00 -2.94
N LEU A 157 -8.23 -7.72 -4.23
CA LEU A 157 -8.84 -6.59 -4.94
C LEU A 157 -10.09 -7.05 -5.72
N PRO A 158 -10.88 -6.11 -6.29
CA PRO A 158 -12.04 -6.48 -7.09
C PRO A 158 -11.69 -7.46 -8.21
N PRO A 159 -12.42 -8.58 -8.35
CA PRO A 159 -12.05 -9.65 -9.28
C PRO A 159 -12.09 -9.21 -10.76
N LYS A 160 -12.88 -8.18 -11.07
CA LYS A 160 -12.99 -7.57 -12.42
C LYS A 160 -12.10 -6.34 -12.61
N LEU A 161 -11.12 -6.12 -11.73
CA LEU A 161 -10.24 -4.95 -11.77
C LEU A 161 -9.61 -4.78 -13.15
N LEU A 162 -8.98 -5.83 -13.68
CA LEU A 162 -8.32 -5.77 -14.99
C LEU A 162 -9.30 -5.73 -16.16
N ASP A 163 -10.51 -6.26 -16.01
CA ASP A 163 -11.55 -6.17 -17.04
C ASP A 163 -12.11 -4.75 -17.19
N THR A 164 -11.95 -3.91 -16.16
CA THR A 164 -12.58 -2.58 -16.08
C THR A 164 -11.56 -1.43 -16.12
N CYS A 165 -10.46 -1.52 -15.39
CA CYS A 165 -9.55 -0.42 -15.09
C CYS A 165 -8.16 -0.68 -15.66
N LYS A 166 -7.34 0.38 -15.76
CA LYS A 166 -5.91 0.24 -16.07
C LYS A 166 -5.10 0.10 -14.79
N VAL A 167 -4.11 -0.79 -14.80
CA VAL A 167 -3.29 -1.09 -13.63
C VAL A 167 -1.81 -1.07 -13.98
N PHE A 168 -1.02 -0.41 -13.14
CA PHE A 168 0.43 -0.45 -13.15
C PHE A 168 0.90 -1.27 -11.96
N TYR A 169 1.69 -2.31 -12.23
CA TYR A 169 2.35 -3.09 -11.20
C TYR A 169 3.85 -2.86 -11.23
N VAL A 170 4.47 -2.57 -10.09
CA VAL A 170 5.94 -2.41 -9.99
C VAL A 170 6.53 -3.46 -9.07
N ALA A 171 7.39 -4.32 -9.64
CA ALA A 171 8.25 -5.25 -8.91
C ALA A 171 9.64 -4.64 -8.68
N ARG A 172 10.36 -5.16 -7.70
CA ARG A 172 11.72 -4.73 -7.37
C ARG A 172 12.50 -5.90 -6.79
N ASN A 173 13.82 -5.96 -6.98
CA ASN A 173 14.68 -6.96 -6.35
C ASN A 173 14.37 -7.11 -4.84
N PRO A 174 14.04 -8.33 -4.35
CA PRO A 174 13.63 -8.56 -2.96
C PRO A 174 14.71 -8.17 -1.93
N LYS A 175 15.99 -8.25 -2.31
CA LYS A 175 17.10 -7.86 -1.44
C LYS A 175 17.10 -6.36 -1.15
N ASP A 176 16.73 -5.55 -2.15
CA ASP A 176 16.63 -4.10 -2.01
C ASP A 176 15.30 -3.70 -1.36
N VAL A 177 14.24 -4.45 -1.64
CA VAL A 177 12.93 -4.28 -0.97
C VAL A 177 13.06 -4.45 0.53
N VAL A 178 13.65 -5.54 1.03
CA VAL A 178 13.71 -5.80 2.48
C VAL A 178 14.53 -4.74 3.23
N VAL A 179 15.62 -4.25 2.65
CA VAL A 179 16.42 -3.17 3.24
C VAL A 179 15.62 -1.87 3.26
N SER A 180 15.00 -1.50 2.14
CA SER A 180 14.18 -0.29 2.08
C SER A 180 12.97 -0.35 3.02
N TYR A 181 12.37 -1.53 3.18
CA TYR A 181 11.20 -1.73 4.02
C TYR A 181 11.54 -1.71 5.50
N TYR A 182 12.67 -2.29 5.90
CA TYR A 182 13.22 -2.13 7.24
C TYR A 182 13.37 -0.64 7.60
N HIS A 183 14.04 0.15 6.76
CA HIS A 183 14.21 1.58 7.05
C HIS A 183 12.89 2.35 7.08
N HIS A 184 11.96 2.02 6.18
CA HIS A 184 10.64 2.63 6.17
C HIS A 184 9.86 2.35 7.47
N ASN A 185 9.82 1.09 7.91
CA ASN A 185 9.11 0.70 9.12
C ASN A 185 9.74 1.25 10.40
N ARG A 186 11.05 1.56 10.39
CA ARG A 186 11.71 2.29 11.49
C ARG A 186 11.42 3.78 11.50
N HIS A 187 11.30 4.38 10.31
CA HIS A 187 11.17 5.83 10.17
C HIS A 187 9.72 6.31 10.31
N VAL A 188 8.76 5.49 9.87
CA VAL A 188 7.35 5.84 9.88
C VAL A 188 6.72 5.42 11.20
N LYS A 189 6.23 6.40 11.96
CA LYS A 189 5.61 6.21 13.28
C LYS A 189 4.36 5.34 13.27
N LEU A 190 3.68 5.23 12.13
CA LEU A 190 2.59 4.29 11.93
C LEU A 190 2.98 2.83 12.14
N HIS A 191 4.25 2.49 11.91
CA HIS A 191 4.77 1.14 12.06
C HIS A 191 5.66 1.02 13.31
N ASP A 192 6.44 2.05 13.57
CA ASP A 192 7.35 2.21 14.73
C ASP A 192 8.12 0.93 15.05
N TYR A 193 8.79 0.38 14.02
CA TYR A 193 9.62 -0.81 14.18
C TYR A 193 10.88 -0.49 15.00
N THR A 194 11.12 -1.28 16.04
CA THR A 194 12.20 -1.04 17.01
C THR A 194 13.29 -2.11 17.03
N GLY A 195 13.07 -3.25 16.35
CA GLY A 195 14.04 -4.34 16.27
C GLY A 195 15.23 -4.06 15.35
N ASP A 196 16.18 -5.00 15.32
CA ASP A 196 17.33 -4.96 14.40
C ASP A 196 16.98 -5.50 12.99
N PHE A 197 17.94 -5.34 12.07
CA PHE A 197 17.75 -5.81 10.69
C PHE A 197 17.76 -7.34 10.58
N GLU A 198 18.51 -8.05 11.42
CA GLU A 198 18.55 -9.53 11.38
C GLU A 198 17.18 -10.12 11.73
N THR A 199 16.54 -9.59 12.77
CA THR A 199 15.17 -9.92 13.17
C THR A 199 14.19 -9.56 12.06
N TYR A 200 14.33 -8.38 11.47
CA TYR A 200 13.48 -7.93 10.37
C TYR A 200 13.61 -8.83 9.12
N TRP A 201 14.83 -9.22 8.77
CA TRP A 201 15.12 -10.17 7.70
C TRP A 201 14.46 -11.53 7.98
N ASN A 202 14.50 -11.98 9.23
CA ASN A 202 13.80 -13.19 9.64
C ASN A 202 12.28 -13.05 9.47
N TYR A 203 11.67 -11.89 9.72
CA TYR A 203 10.26 -11.68 9.40
C TYR A 203 9.99 -11.70 7.89
N PHE A 204 10.81 -11.02 7.10
CA PHE A 204 10.65 -10.98 5.64
C PHE A 204 10.73 -12.36 5.01
N LYS A 205 11.78 -13.14 5.34
CA LYS A 205 12.02 -14.45 4.71
C LYS A 205 11.03 -15.54 5.13
N ASN A 206 10.32 -15.35 6.24
CA ASN A 206 9.29 -16.26 6.75
C ASN A 206 7.87 -15.75 6.50
N ASP A 207 7.69 -14.74 5.63
CA ASP A 207 6.39 -14.19 5.25
C ASP A 207 5.56 -13.69 6.45
N LEU A 208 6.20 -12.94 7.35
CA LEU A 208 5.58 -12.39 8.57
C LEU A 208 5.41 -10.86 8.56
N LEU A 209 5.76 -10.19 7.46
CA LEU A 209 5.59 -8.74 7.33
C LEU A 209 4.24 -8.42 6.68
N VAL A 210 3.69 -7.25 6.97
CA VAL A 210 2.45 -6.78 6.32
C VAL A 210 2.59 -6.84 4.79
N PHE A 211 1.53 -7.33 4.13
CA PHE A 211 1.41 -7.63 2.69
C PHE A 211 2.25 -8.82 2.17
N SER A 212 3.05 -9.49 3.01
CA SER A 212 3.72 -10.74 2.62
C SER A 212 2.74 -11.93 2.59
N PRO A 213 2.98 -13.02 1.84
CA PRO A 213 4.25 -13.40 1.21
C PRO A 213 4.67 -12.55 0.01
N TYR A 214 5.93 -12.12 -0.02
CA TYR A 214 6.46 -11.28 -1.11
C TYR A 214 6.35 -11.97 -2.47
N TRP A 215 6.74 -13.25 -2.56
CA TRP A 215 6.73 -13.98 -3.82
C TRP A 215 5.32 -14.27 -4.32
N ALA A 216 4.38 -14.57 -3.42
CA ALA A 216 2.97 -14.73 -3.80
C ALA A 216 2.42 -13.42 -4.37
N HIS A 217 2.70 -12.29 -3.71
CA HIS A 217 2.28 -10.96 -4.17
C HIS A 217 2.83 -10.62 -5.57
N VAL A 218 4.13 -10.83 -5.79
CA VAL A 218 4.75 -10.58 -7.10
C VAL A 218 4.25 -11.54 -8.17
N LYS A 219 4.11 -12.83 -7.83
CA LYS A 219 3.61 -13.84 -8.75
C LYS A 219 2.18 -13.53 -9.21
N ASP A 220 1.33 -13.03 -8.31
CA ASP A 220 -0.05 -12.68 -8.64
C ASP A 220 -0.12 -11.59 -9.74
N GLY A 221 0.73 -10.55 -9.66
CA GLY A 221 0.89 -9.58 -10.74
C GLY A 221 1.57 -10.18 -11.99
N TRP A 222 2.62 -10.98 -11.81
CA TRP A 222 3.40 -11.55 -12.91
C TRP A 222 2.58 -12.48 -13.80
N ASP A 223 1.74 -13.32 -13.22
CA ASP A 223 0.88 -14.25 -13.96
C ASP A 223 -0.14 -13.51 -14.85
N ARG A 224 -0.49 -12.27 -14.50
CA ARG A 224 -1.44 -11.41 -15.23
C ARG A 224 -0.77 -10.46 -16.22
N ARG A 225 0.57 -10.41 -16.29
CA ARG A 225 1.33 -9.37 -17.00
C ARG A 225 1.02 -9.21 -18.49
N HIS A 226 0.38 -10.21 -19.11
CA HIS A 226 -0.03 -10.18 -20.52
C HIS A 226 -1.46 -9.65 -20.72
N HIS A 227 -2.18 -9.36 -19.64
CA HIS A 227 -3.49 -8.75 -19.71
C HIS A 227 -3.37 -7.34 -20.30
N PRO A 228 -4.19 -6.93 -21.29
CA PRO A 228 -4.03 -5.65 -22.00
C PRO A 228 -4.11 -4.42 -21.10
N ASN A 229 -4.80 -4.53 -19.96
CA ASN A 229 -4.94 -3.45 -18.97
C ASN A 229 -3.93 -3.50 -17.82
N LEU A 230 -2.94 -4.41 -17.84
CA LEU A 230 -1.88 -4.46 -16.84
C LEU A 230 -0.52 -4.12 -17.47
N LEU A 231 0.14 -3.09 -16.96
CA LEU A 231 1.55 -2.85 -17.23
C LEU A 231 2.39 -3.32 -16.03
N PHE A 232 3.12 -4.42 -16.19
CA PHE A 232 4.06 -4.92 -15.20
C PHE A 232 5.46 -4.37 -15.47
N MET A 233 6.04 -3.69 -14.49
CA MET A 233 7.34 -2.99 -14.59
C MET A 233 8.28 -3.40 -13.46
N TYR A 234 9.56 -3.09 -13.65
CA TYR A 234 10.59 -3.25 -12.64
C TYR A 234 11.12 -1.88 -12.19
N TYR A 235 11.27 -1.69 -10.88
CA TYR A 235 11.86 -0.49 -10.29
C TYR A 235 13.22 -0.16 -10.91
N GLU A 236 14.04 -1.19 -11.12
CA GLU A 236 15.38 -1.09 -11.67
C GLU A 236 15.39 -0.47 -13.08
N ASP A 237 14.33 -0.66 -13.85
CA ASP A 237 14.21 -0.08 -15.19
C ASP A 237 13.68 1.36 -15.15
N ILE A 238 12.79 1.68 -14.21
CA ILE A 238 12.31 3.05 -13.99
C ILE A 238 13.49 3.98 -13.65
N ILE A 239 14.38 3.55 -12.73
CA ILE A 239 15.49 4.40 -12.28
C ILE A 239 16.64 4.48 -13.29
N LYS A 240 16.85 3.45 -14.13
CA LYS A 240 17.85 3.51 -15.21
C LYS A 240 17.52 4.60 -16.22
N VAL A 241 16.24 4.72 -16.61
CA VAL A 241 15.80 5.76 -17.55
C VAL A 241 16.03 7.16 -16.97
N SER A 242 15.77 7.35 -15.68
CA SER A 242 16.04 8.62 -14.99
C SER A 242 17.53 8.99 -14.99
N ALA A 243 18.41 8.01 -14.77
CA ALA A 243 19.87 8.24 -14.73
C ALA A 243 20.43 8.65 -16.10
N VAL A 244 19.89 8.09 -17.18
CA VAL A 244 20.27 8.46 -18.56
C VAL A 244 19.85 9.89 -18.90
N LEU A 245 18.64 10.29 -18.51
CA LEU A 245 18.15 11.66 -18.74
C LEU A 245 18.92 12.70 -17.94
N SER A 246 19.34 12.38 -16.70
CA SER A 246 20.18 13.29 -15.89
C SER A 246 21.61 13.45 -16.41
N GLY A 247 22.08 12.56 -17.28
CA GLY A 247 23.39 12.67 -17.93
C GLY A 247 23.37 13.36 -19.31
N LEU A 248 22.19 13.81 -19.76
CA LEU A 248 21.98 14.51 -21.03
C LEU A 248 21.79 16.03 -20.87
N TYR A 249 21.98 16.56 -19.65
CA TYR A 249 22.01 17.99 -19.33
C TYR A 249 23.34 18.38 -18.71
#